data_AF-A0A3B8HDS4-F1
#
_entry.id   AF-A0A3B8HDS4-F1
#
_cell.length_a   1.000
_cell.length_b   1.000
_cell.length_c   1.000
_cell.angle_alpha   90.00
_cell.angle_beta   90.00
_cell.angle_gamma   90.00
#
_symmetry.space_group_name_H-M   'P 1'
#
loop_
_entity.id
_entity.type
_entity.pdbx_description
1 polymer ?
#
loop_
_entity_poly.entity_id
_entity_poly.type
_entity_poly.pdbx_seq_one_letter_code
_entity_poly.pdbx_strand_id
1 'polypeptide(L)'
;IIYEINRRFLDDVRNQFPGDEERLGRMSLIDERGERYVRMAHLATVGSHAVNGVAELHTRLLKEDVLRDFYEMTPKKFSNKTNGVTPRRFMVLSNPGLSRLITGKIGDTWVSNPDELRKLEKFVNNSAFCKQWRRVKLENKQNLARVILERTGIEVDPSSIFDIQVKRLHEYKRQHLNVLHIIALYNRIKQDPGYDLCPRTFIFGGKAAPGYFMAKRIIKLINSVGAVINHDPDVVGRIKVVFFPDFNVK
;
A
#
# COMPACT_ATOMS: atom_id res chain seq x y z
N ILE A 1 -35.78 2.42 -14.68
CA ILE A 1 -34.75 3.49 -14.65
C ILE A 1 -33.45 3.02 -15.31
N ILE A 2 -32.69 2.07 -14.75
CA ILE A 2 -31.38 1.65 -15.31
C ILE A 2 -31.47 1.22 -16.78
N TYR A 3 -32.47 0.41 -17.15
CA TYR A 3 -32.69 0.02 -18.55
C TYR A 3 -32.96 1.21 -19.48
N GLU A 4 -33.66 2.24 -19.00
CA GLU A 4 -33.92 3.44 -19.78
C GLU A 4 -32.65 4.30 -19.95
N ILE A 5 -31.81 4.38 -18.91
CA ILE A 5 -30.47 5.00 -19.01
C ILE A 5 -29.64 4.23 -20.05
N ASN A 6 -29.63 2.89 -19.97
CA ASN A 6 -28.90 2.05 -20.91
C ASN A 6 -29.38 2.26 -22.34
N ARG A 7 -30.70 2.28 -22.56
CA ARG A 7 -31.30 2.50 -23.88
C ARG A 7 -30.83 3.81 -24.50
N ARG A 8 -31.03 4.94 -23.79
CA ARG A 8 -30.61 6.26 -24.28
C ARG A 8 -29.11 6.35 -24.52
N PHE A 9 -28.31 5.81 -23.60
CA PHE A 9 -26.86 5.81 -23.74
C PHE A 9 -26.40 4.99 -24.96
N LEU A 10 -26.97 3.82 -25.21
CA LEU A 10 -26.63 3.02 -26.38
C LEU A 10 -27.09 3.68 -27.68
N ASP A 11 -28.19 4.43 -27.66
CA ASP A 11 -28.59 5.27 -28.81
C ASP A 11 -27.53 6.34 -29.10
N ASP A 12 -26.98 7.01 -28.08
CA ASP A 12 -25.87 7.96 -28.23
C ASP A 12 -24.60 7.28 -28.76
N VAL A 13 -24.27 6.08 -28.29
CA VAL A 13 -23.11 5.30 -28.78
C VAL A 13 -23.29 4.95 -30.26
N ARG A 14 -24.48 4.51 -30.69
CA ARG A 14 -24.77 4.23 -32.11
C ARG A 14 -24.60 5.45 -32.99
N ASN A 15 -25.06 6.61 -32.52
CA ASN A 15 -24.95 7.86 -33.26
C ASN A 15 -23.49 8.31 -33.41
N GLN A 16 -22.65 8.11 -32.39
CA GLN A 16 -21.25 8.54 -32.41
C GLN A 16 -20.32 7.55 -33.12
N PHE A 17 -20.64 6.26 -33.11
CA PHE A 17 -19.84 5.18 -33.71
C PHE A 17 -20.69 4.28 -34.61
N PRO A 18 -21.19 4.79 -35.76
CA PRO A 18 -22.06 4.03 -36.65
C PRO A 18 -21.32 2.80 -37.22
N GLY A 19 -21.95 1.62 -37.13
CA GLY A 19 -21.42 0.36 -37.64
C GLY A 19 -20.53 -0.44 -36.68
N ASP A 20 -20.17 0.11 -35.50
CA ASP A 20 -19.41 -0.60 -34.46
C ASP A 20 -20.35 -1.28 -33.45
N GLU A 21 -21.04 -2.33 -33.89
CA GLU A 21 -22.00 -3.08 -33.06
C GLU A 21 -21.34 -3.75 -31.85
N GLU A 22 -20.07 -4.16 -31.97
CA GLU A 22 -19.34 -4.77 -30.85
C GLU A 22 -19.15 -3.79 -29.69
N ARG A 23 -18.92 -2.50 -29.99
CA ARG A 23 -18.78 -1.44 -28.98
C ARG A 23 -20.04 -1.28 -28.14
N LEU A 24 -21.23 -1.47 -28.71
CA LEU A 24 -22.48 -1.43 -27.93
C LEU A 24 -22.49 -2.49 -26.83
N GLY A 25 -22.05 -3.71 -27.17
CA GLY A 25 -21.94 -4.81 -26.20
C GLY A 25 -20.88 -4.53 -25.12
N ARG A 26 -19.76 -3.90 -25.49
CA ARG A 26 -18.70 -3.52 -24.53
C ARG A 26 -19.11 -2.37 -23.62
N MET A 27 -19.86 -1.39 -24.12
CA MET A 27 -20.26 -0.20 -23.36
C MET A 27 -21.59 -0.38 -22.61
N SER A 28 -22.42 -1.36 -22.96
CA SER A 28 -23.70 -1.64 -22.29
C SER A 28 -23.58 -1.66 -20.76
N LEU A 29 -24.59 -1.09 -20.10
CA LEU A 29 -24.75 -1.14 -18.65
C LEU A 29 -25.22 -2.51 -18.16
N ILE A 30 -25.71 -3.35 -19.07
CA ILE A 30 -26.21 -4.69 -18.79
C ILE A 30 -25.23 -5.70 -19.40
N ASP A 31 -24.72 -6.59 -18.57
CA ASP A 31 -23.99 -7.76 -19.02
C ASP A 31 -24.96 -8.87 -19.40
N GLU A 32 -24.82 -9.38 -20.62
CA GLU A 32 -25.60 -10.51 -21.13
C GLU A 32 -24.72 -11.74 -21.39
N ARG A 33 -23.43 -11.69 -21.05
CA ARG A 33 -22.52 -12.84 -21.14
C ARG A 33 -22.73 -13.74 -19.92
N GLY A 34 -23.78 -14.55 -19.97
CA GLY A 34 -24.18 -15.47 -18.90
C GLY A 34 -25.42 -14.97 -18.16
N GLU A 35 -25.43 -15.07 -16.84
CA GLU A 35 -26.50 -14.49 -16.04
C GLU A 35 -26.49 -12.95 -16.17
N ARG A 36 -27.68 -12.36 -16.20
CA ARG A 36 -27.83 -10.93 -16.45
C ARG A 36 -27.42 -10.11 -15.23
N TYR A 37 -26.43 -9.24 -15.38
CA TYR A 37 -25.92 -8.36 -14.31
C TYR A 37 -25.86 -6.90 -14.74
N VAL A 38 -25.96 -5.97 -13.78
CA VAL A 38 -25.71 -4.55 -14.01
C VAL A 38 -24.22 -4.24 -13.82
N ARG A 39 -23.58 -3.65 -14.83
CA ARG A 39 -22.18 -3.20 -14.79
C ARG A 39 -22.10 -1.84 -14.09
N MET A 40 -21.98 -1.87 -12.76
CA MET A 40 -22.02 -0.66 -11.92
C MET A 40 -20.95 0.38 -12.28
N ALA A 41 -19.76 -0.06 -12.71
CA ALA A 41 -18.70 0.87 -13.16
C ALA A 41 -19.09 1.62 -14.44
N HIS A 42 -19.81 0.96 -15.37
CA HIS A 42 -20.31 1.62 -16.57
C HIS A 42 -21.41 2.61 -16.20
N LEU A 43 -22.34 2.21 -15.33
CA LEU A 43 -23.42 3.09 -14.86
C LEU A 43 -22.85 4.35 -14.19
N ALA A 44 -21.85 4.20 -13.32
CA ALA A 44 -21.17 5.31 -12.67
C ALA A 44 -20.48 6.23 -13.71
N THR A 45 -19.87 5.65 -14.74
CA THR A 45 -19.19 6.40 -15.82
C THR A 45 -20.17 7.21 -16.67
N VAL A 46 -21.31 6.61 -17.04
CA VAL A 46 -22.37 7.27 -17.82
C VAL A 46 -23.03 8.37 -16.98
N GLY A 47 -23.39 8.06 -15.74
CA GLY A 47 -24.10 8.97 -14.84
C GLY A 47 -23.26 10.09 -14.21
N SER A 48 -21.94 10.11 -14.43
CA SER A 48 -21.04 11.13 -13.86
C SER A 48 -20.53 12.10 -14.92
N HIS A 49 -20.30 13.35 -14.51
CA HIS A 49 -19.64 14.35 -15.34
C HIS A 49 -18.10 14.25 -15.31
N ALA A 50 -17.55 13.55 -14.31
CA ALA A 50 -16.11 13.35 -14.14
C ALA A 50 -15.81 11.93 -13.65
N VAL A 51 -14.72 11.37 -14.15
CA VAL A 51 -14.16 10.06 -13.75
C VAL A 51 -12.67 10.27 -13.52
N ASN A 52 -12.12 9.77 -12.41
CA ASN A 52 -10.71 9.94 -12.11
C ASN A 52 -10.03 8.64 -11.66
N GLY A 53 -8.77 8.49 -12.07
CA GLY A 53 -7.85 7.55 -11.45
C GLY A 53 -7.16 8.16 -10.23
N VAL A 54 -6.50 7.29 -9.45
CA VAL A 54 -5.89 7.63 -8.15
C VAL A 54 -4.36 7.70 -8.15
N ALA A 55 -3.76 7.48 -9.32
CA ALA A 55 -2.33 7.62 -9.63
C ALA A 55 -2.20 7.75 -11.16
N GLU A 56 -1.15 8.40 -11.65
CA GLU A 56 -0.98 8.67 -13.08
C GLU A 56 -1.07 7.39 -13.92
N LEU A 57 -0.27 6.37 -13.57
CA LEU A 57 -0.30 5.06 -14.22
C LEU A 57 -1.70 4.42 -14.18
N HIS A 58 -2.39 4.51 -13.05
CA HIS A 58 -3.74 3.97 -12.91
C HIS A 58 -4.73 4.71 -13.84
N THR A 59 -4.66 6.05 -13.91
CA THR A 59 -5.46 6.83 -14.85
C THR A 59 -5.16 6.45 -16.30
N ARG A 60 -3.89 6.19 -16.63
CA ARG A 60 -3.51 5.75 -17.97
C ARG A 60 -4.14 4.39 -18.31
N LEU A 61 -4.01 3.39 -17.44
CA LEU A 61 -4.62 2.06 -17.63
C LEU A 61 -6.16 2.12 -17.71
N LEU A 62 -6.81 3.04 -16.99
CA LEU A 62 -8.24 3.26 -17.15
C LEU A 62 -8.60 3.75 -18.56
N LYS A 63 -7.79 4.64 -19.15
CA LYS A 63 -8.01 5.21 -20.47
C LYS A 63 -7.64 4.25 -21.61
N GLU A 64 -6.60 3.45 -21.42
CA GLU A 64 -6.05 2.57 -22.45
C GLU A 64 -6.72 1.19 -22.47
N ASP A 65 -7.10 0.67 -21.30
CA ASP A 65 -7.58 -0.71 -21.18
C ASP A 65 -9.01 -0.80 -20.65
N VAL A 66 -9.24 -0.34 -19.41
CA VAL A 66 -10.47 -0.70 -18.66
C VAL A 66 -11.71 0.04 -19.15
N LEU A 67 -11.59 1.33 -19.48
CA LEU A 67 -12.68 2.21 -19.88
C LEU A 67 -12.36 2.89 -21.22
N ARG A 68 -11.59 2.22 -22.07
CA ARG A 68 -11.12 2.76 -23.36
C ARG A 68 -12.25 3.32 -24.21
N ASP A 69 -13.31 2.53 -24.43
CA ASP A 69 -14.43 2.96 -25.27
C ASP A 69 -15.16 4.20 -24.68
N PHE A 70 -15.27 4.29 -23.35
CA PHE A 70 -15.84 5.46 -22.67
C PHE A 70 -14.94 6.70 -22.77
N TYR A 71 -13.62 6.50 -22.70
CA TYR A 71 -12.64 7.56 -22.87
C TYR A 71 -12.63 8.10 -24.30
N GLU A 72 -12.69 7.22 -25.31
CA GLU A 72 -12.81 7.60 -26.72
C GLU A 72 -14.09 8.43 -26.97
N MET A 73 -15.22 8.03 -26.37
CA MET A 73 -16.50 8.74 -26.49
C MET A 73 -16.49 10.10 -25.76
N THR A 74 -15.95 10.16 -24.54
CA THR A 74 -16.05 11.33 -23.64
C THR A 74 -14.72 11.68 -22.96
N PRO A 75 -13.67 12.04 -23.71
CA PRO A 75 -12.31 12.15 -23.18
C PRO A 75 -12.17 13.20 -22.08
N LYS A 76 -12.95 14.28 -22.17
CA LYS A 76 -12.97 15.39 -21.21
C LYS A 76 -13.43 14.98 -19.80
N LYS A 77 -14.15 13.86 -19.64
CA LYS A 77 -14.57 13.36 -18.32
C LYS A 77 -13.40 12.79 -17.51
N PHE A 78 -12.33 12.33 -18.16
CA PHE A 78 -11.28 11.54 -17.52
C PHE A 78 -10.11 12.38 -17.01
N SER A 79 -9.90 12.36 -15.70
CA SER A 79 -8.81 13.10 -15.04
C SER A 79 -7.96 12.23 -14.10
N ASN A 80 -6.87 12.80 -13.58
CA ASN A 80 -6.08 12.18 -12.52
C ASN A 80 -6.22 12.99 -11.22
N LYS A 81 -6.38 12.28 -10.11
CA LYS A 81 -6.27 12.83 -8.76
C LYS A 81 -5.40 11.88 -7.94
N THR A 82 -4.10 12.14 -7.92
CA THR A 82 -3.14 11.29 -7.19
C THR A 82 -3.44 11.31 -5.69
N ASN A 83 -3.51 10.12 -5.10
CA ASN A 83 -3.81 9.97 -3.67
C ASN A 83 -2.82 10.71 -2.78
N GLY A 84 -3.32 11.24 -1.66
CA GLY A 84 -2.52 11.85 -0.61
C GLY A 84 -2.84 11.27 0.76
N VAL A 85 -1.99 11.58 1.74
CA VAL A 85 -2.24 11.31 3.16
C VAL A 85 -2.15 12.60 3.94
N THR A 86 -2.93 12.73 5.03
CA THR A 86 -2.91 13.95 5.84
C THR A 86 -1.66 14.00 6.74
N PRO A 87 -0.84 15.07 6.66
CA PRO A 87 0.33 15.25 7.54
C PRO A 87 -0.03 15.30 9.03
N ARG A 88 -1.24 15.78 9.34
CA ARG A 88 -1.72 15.94 10.72
C ARG A 88 -1.73 14.60 11.46
N ARG A 89 -2.25 13.54 10.81
CA ARG A 89 -2.29 12.20 11.41
C ARG A 89 -0.97 11.44 11.22
N PHE A 90 -0.44 11.42 9.99
CA PHE A 90 0.68 10.55 9.61
C PHE A 90 2.08 11.14 9.91
N MET A 91 2.15 12.37 10.43
CA MET A 91 3.39 12.98 10.92
C MET A 91 3.19 13.59 12.31
N VAL A 92 2.30 14.58 12.45
CA VAL A 92 2.15 15.34 13.70
C VAL A 92 1.74 14.45 14.87
N LEU A 93 0.66 13.69 14.68
CA LEU A 93 0.14 12.78 15.70
C LEU A 93 1.03 11.53 15.87
N SER A 94 1.41 10.87 14.77
CA SER A 94 2.11 9.59 14.83
C SER A 94 3.60 9.67 15.10
N ASN A 95 4.23 10.85 14.91
CA ASN A 95 5.65 11.05 15.10
C ASN A 95 5.95 12.47 15.64
N PRO A 96 5.53 12.74 16.90
CA PRO A 96 5.69 14.07 17.50
C PRO A 96 7.16 14.47 17.65
N GLY A 97 8.08 13.50 17.86
CA GLY A 97 9.52 13.76 17.89
C GLY A 97 10.06 14.31 16.57
N LEU A 98 9.68 13.70 15.44
CA LEU A 98 10.08 14.19 14.12
C LEU A 98 9.42 15.53 13.80
N SER A 99 8.15 15.67 14.16
CA SER A 99 7.39 16.90 13.91
C SER A 99 8.01 18.09 14.63
N ARG A 100 8.42 17.94 15.91
CA ARG A 100 9.16 18.99 16.63
C ARG A 100 10.50 19.32 15.97
N LEU A 101 11.23 18.31 15.52
CA LEU A 101 12.52 18.49 14.86
C LEU A 101 12.38 19.28 13.54
N ILE A 102 11.38 18.95 12.73
CA ILE A 102 11.08 19.67 11.48
C ILE A 102 10.64 21.10 11.80
N THR A 103 9.68 21.26 12.72
CA THR A 103 9.17 22.58 13.09
C THR A 103 10.26 23.51 13.61
N GLY A 104 11.20 22.99 14.42
CA GLY A 104 12.35 23.75 14.91
C GLY A 104 13.35 24.20 13.83
N LYS A 105 13.26 23.69 12.60
CA LYS A 105 14.13 24.09 11.48
C LYS A 105 13.44 24.97 10.45
N ILE A 106 12.16 24.74 10.18
CA ILE A 106 11.48 25.37 9.04
C ILE A 106 10.17 26.09 9.40
N GLY A 107 9.82 26.18 10.69
CA GLY A 107 8.52 26.69 11.14
C GLY A 107 7.43 25.61 11.13
N ASP A 108 6.20 25.93 11.48
CA ASP A 108 5.08 24.97 11.60
C ASP A 108 4.11 24.98 10.40
N THR A 109 4.27 25.92 9.48
CA THR A 109 3.48 26.07 8.24
C THR A 109 3.46 24.83 7.37
N TRP A 110 4.49 23.97 7.44
CA TRP A 110 4.55 22.71 6.69
C TRP A 110 3.40 21.74 7.00
N VAL A 111 2.75 21.86 8.17
CA VAL A 111 1.63 20.98 8.56
C VAL A 111 0.42 21.17 7.64
N SER A 112 0.16 22.42 7.22
CA SER A 112 -0.87 22.79 6.25
C SER A 112 -0.32 22.88 4.83
N ASN A 113 0.99 23.11 4.65
CA ASN A 113 1.66 23.23 3.36
C ASN A 113 2.87 22.27 3.20
N PRO A 114 2.65 20.97 2.90
CA PRO A 114 3.71 19.96 2.90
C PRO A 114 4.86 20.21 1.92
N ASP A 115 4.67 21.04 0.89
CA ASP A 115 5.73 21.39 -0.07
C ASP A 115 6.91 22.10 0.61
N GLU A 116 6.67 22.74 1.77
CA GLU A 116 7.73 23.35 2.57
C GLU A 116 8.72 22.35 3.16
N LEU A 117 8.40 21.06 3.18
CA LEU A 117 9.35 20.01 3.60
C LEU A 117 10.62 20.01 2.73
N ARG A 118 10.57 20.52 1.49
CA ARG A 118 11.76 20.72 0.64
C ARG A 118 12.80 21.63 1.28
N LYS A 119 12.41 22.56 2.16
CA LYS A 119 13.35 23.41 2.90
C LYS A 119 14.34 22.59 3.75
N LEU A 120 13.99 21.34 4.11
CA LEU A 120 14.85 20.43 4.85
C LEU A 120 16.10 20.00 4.06
N GLU A 121 16.08 20.07 2.72
CA GLU A 121 17.21 19.71 1.86
C GLU A 121 18.47 20.54 2.19
N LYS A 122 18.29 21.76 2.69
CA LYS A 122 19.39 22.64 3.13
C LYS A 122 20.19 22.06 4.32
N PHE A 123 19.64 21.08 5.04
CA PHE A 123 20.22 20.52 6.26
C PHE A 123 20.83 19.13 6.06
N VAL A 124 20.88 18.59 4.84
CA VAL A 124 21.42 17.23 4.57
C VAL A 124 22.88 17.06 4.98
N ASN A 125 23.68 18.13 4.91
CA ASN A 125 25.08 18.13 5.32
C ASN A 125 25.28 18.63 6.76
N ASN A 126 24.21 19.01 7.47
CA ASN A 126 24.30 19.41 8.86
C ASN A 126 24.39 18.16 9.74
N SER A 127 25.59 17.88 10.27
CA SER A 127 25.87 16.68 11.06
C SER A 127 25.03 16.60 12.34
N ALA A 128 24.77 17.73 13.00
CA ALA A 128 23.94 17.78 14.20
C ALA A 128 22.47 17.45 13.89
N PHE A 129 21.92 18.01 12.81
CA PHE A 129 20.57 17.70 12.35
C PHE A 129 20.42 16.21 11.97
N CYS A 130 21.38 15.67 11.23
CA CYS A 130 21.40 14.25 10.87
C CYS A 130 21.47 13.34 12.09
N LYS A 131 22.25 13.70 13.12
CA LYS A 131 22.31 12.96 14.40
C LYS A 131 20.96 13.00 15.12
N GLN A 132 20.32 14.17 15.20
CA GLN A 132 18.98 14.31 15.81
C GLN A 132 17.92 13.50 15.05
N TRP A 133 17.95 13.52 13.72
CA TRP A 133 17.02 12.73 12.89
C TRP A 133 17.16 11.23 13.14
N ARG A 134 18.40 10.72 13.19
CA ARG A 134 18.66 9.31 13.52
C ARG A 134 18.20 8.95 14.93
N ARG A 135 18.42 9.84 15.91
CA ARG A 135 17.94 9.66 17.29
C ARG A 135 16.42 9.49 17.34
N VAL A 136 15.66 10.37 16.67
CA VAL A 136 14.19 10.26 16.59
C VAL A 136 13.77 8.93 15.95
N LYS A 137 14.48 8.44 14.92
CA LYS A 137 14.18 7.14 14.32
C LYS A 137 14.43 5.99 15.30
N LEU A 138 15.53 6.03 16.04
CA LEU A 138 15.87 5.00 17.04
C LEU A 138 14.84 4.95 18.17
N GLU A 139 14.44 6.10 18.72
CA GLU A 139 13.41 6.20 19.76
C GLU A 139 12.08 5.61 19.28
N ASN A 140 11.68 5.89 18.04
CA ASN A 140 10.49 5.29 17.43
C ASN A 140 10.61 3.75 17.30
N LYS A 141 11.80 3.23 16.96
CA LYS A 141 12.04 1.78 16.89
C LYS A 141 11.99 1.12 18.28
N GLN A 142 12.53 1.77 19.30
CA GLN A 142 12.47 1.30 20.69
C GLN A 142 11.03 1.24 21.20
N ASN A 143 10.22 2.26 20.87
CA ASN A 143 8.79 2.26 21.19
C ASN A 143 8.05 1.13 20.47
N LEU A 144 8.31 0.94 19.16
CA LEU A 144 7.69 -0.16 18.42
C LEU A 144 8.12 -1.53 18.95
N ALA A 145 9.39 -1.72 19.31
CA ALA A 145 9.89 -2.96 19.89
C ALA A 145 9.16 -3.31 21.19
N ARG A 146 8.92 -2.32 22.05
CA ARG A 146 8.13 -2.48 23.27
C ARG A 146 6.71 -2.95 22.99
N VAL A 147 6.02 -2.30 22.05
CA VAL A 147 4.64 -2.67 21.68
C VAL A 147 4.58 -4.05 21.02
N ILE A 148 5.60 -4.42 20.23
CA ILE A 148 5.73 -5.77 19.67
C ILE A 148 5.85 -6.80 20.80
N LEU A 149 6.74 -6.56 21.76
CA LEU A 149 6.93 -7.45 22.91
C LEU A 149 5.62 -7.60 23.70
N GLU A 150 4.96 -6.50 24.03
CA GLU A 150 3.68 -6.50 24.76
C GLU A 150 2.58 -7.30 24.05
N ARG A 151 2.49 -7.22 22.72
CA ARG A 151 1.39 -7.83 21.95
C ARG A 151 1.67 -9.23 21.43
N THR A 152 2.94 -9.62 21.33
CA THR A 152 3.35 -10.87 20.66
C THR A 152 4.25 -11.75 21.52
N GLY A 153 4.81 -11.22 22.61
CA GLY A 153 5.84 -11.89 23.40
C GLY A 153 7.20 -12.02 22.69
N ILE A 154 7.35 -11.47 21.47
CA ILE A 154 8.58 -11.55 20.70
C ILE A 154 9.44 -10.32 20.98
N GLU A 155 10.65 -10.54 21.50
CA GLU A 155 11.65 -9.49 21.62
C GLU A 155 12.33 -9.23 20.26
N VAL A 156 12.47 -7.95 19.91
CA VAL A 156 13.12 -7.49 18.67
C VAL A 156 14.14 -6.41 18.96
N ASP A 157 15.28 -6.46 18.27
CA ASP A 157 16.38 -5.53 18.48
C ASP A 157 16.17 -4.21 17.70
N PRO A 158 16.01 -3.05 18.38
CA PRO A 158 15.88 -1.74 17.74
C PRO A 158 17.13 -1.27 16.99
N SER A 159 18.27 -1.95 17.10
CA SER A 159 19.47 -1.69 16.32
C SER A 159 19.35 -2.26 14.89
N SER A 160 18.66 -3.40 14.73
CA SER A 160 18.43 -4.07 13.43
C SER A 160 17.60 -3.25 12.44
N ILE A 161 17.71 -3.51 11.14
CA ILE A 161 16.82 -2.92 10.14
C ILE A 161 15.39 -3.42 10.40
N PHE A 162 14.45 -2.50 10.61
CA PHE A 162 13.02 -2.83 10.68
C PHE A 162 12.45 -2.83 9.26
N ASP A 163 12.27 -4.03 8.71
CA ASP A 163 11.71 -4.27 7.37
C ASP A 163 10.20 -4.50 7.49
N ILE A 164 9.41 -3.47 7.18
CA ILE A 164 7.98 -3.41 7.54
C ILE A 164 7.10 -3.55 6.30
N GLN A 165 6.29 -4.61 6.25
CA GLN A 165 5.25 -4.77 5.23
C GLN A 165 3.86 -4.81 5.87
N VAL A 166 3.26 -3.63 6.01
CA VAL A 166 1.90 -3.46 6.54
C VAL A 166 0.90 -3.05 5.46
N LYS A 167 -0.13 -3.89 5.26
CA LYS A 167 -1.26 -3.68 4.32
C LYS A 167 -2.21 -4.88 4.39
N ARG A 168 -3.44 -4.74 3.87
CA ARG A 168 -4.37 -5.88 3.68
C ARG A 168 -3.67 -7.06 3.00
N LEU A 169 -3.98 -8.28 3.40
CA LEU A 169 -3.39 -9.49 2.81
C LEU A 169 -4.08 -9.79 1.48
N HIS A 170 -3.30 -9.87 0.41
CA HIS A 170 -3.80 -10.14 -0.93
C HIS A 170 -2.66 -10.63 -1.83
N GLU A 171 -2.93 -11.57 -2.74
CA GLU A 171 -1.93 -12.13 -3.65
C GLU A 171 -1.18 -11.07 -4.46
N TYR A 172 -1.87 -10.09 -5.07
CA TYR A 172 -1.21 -9.01 -5.82
C TYR A 172 -0.25 -8.14 -4.97
N LYS A 173 -0.41 -8.14 -3.64
CA LYS A 173 0.46 -7.40 -2.72
C LYS A 173 1.72 -8.18 -2.35
N ARG A 174 1.79 -9.46 -2.73
CA ARG A 174 3.00 -10.30 -2.72
C ARG A 174 3.69 -10.41 -1.35
N GLN A 175 2.93 -10.51 -0.26
CA GLN A 175 3.51 -10.83 1.06
C GLN A 175 4.28 -12.16 1.03
N HIS A 176 3.79 -13.15 0.28
CA HIS A 176 4.46 -14.43 0.08
C HIS A 176 5.83 -14.28 -0.61
N LEU A 177 5.99 -13.34 -1.55
CA LEU A 177 7.31 -13.04 -2.14
C LEU A 177 8.30 -12.54 -1.09
N ASN A 178 7.84 -11.71 -0.14
CA ASN A 178 8.68 -11.28 0.98
C ASN A 178 9.06 -12.46 1.88
N VAL A 179 8.15 -13.41 2.10
CA VAL A 179 8.47 -14.65 2.85
C VAL A 179 9.52 -15.48 2.12
N LEU A 180 9.45 -15.61 0.79
CA LEU A 180 10.47 -16.32 0.01
C LEU A 180 11.86 -15.67 0.18
N HIS A 181 11.92 -14.33 0.20
CA HIS A 181 13.16 -13.61 0.49
C HIS A 181 13.69 -13.91 1.91
N ILE A 182 12.81 -13.93 2.92
CA ILE A 182 13.18 -14.29 4.30
C ILE A 182 13.76 -15.71 4.37
N ILE A 183 13.11 -16.68 3.71
CA ILE A 183 13.59 -18.07 3.63
C ILE A 183 14.95 -18.14 2.93
N ALA A 184 15.15 -17.37 1.85
CA ALA A 184 16.42 -17.32 1.16
C ALA A 184 17.56 -16.77 2.06
N LEU A 185 17.30 -15.72 2.84
CA LEU A 185 18.28 -15.20 3.81
C LEU A 185 18.58 -16.21 4.92
N TYR A 186 17.54 -16.86 5.45
CA TYR A 186 17.69 -17.93 6.43
C TYR A 186 18.58 -19.06 5.89
N ASN A 187 18.29 -19.57 4.70
CA ASN A 187 19.07 -20.65 4.09
C ASN A 187 20.54 -20.25 3.84
N ARG A 188 20.82 -19.00 3.45
CA ARG A 188 22.19 -18.51 3.30
C ARG A 188 22.97 -18.55 4.60
N ILE A 189 22.35 -18.15 5.71
CA ILE A 189 22.97 -18.24 7.04
C ILE A 189 23.23 -19.70 7.43
N LYS A 190 22.31 -20.62 7.11
CA LYS A 190 22.48 -22.05 7.43
C LYS A 190 23.59 -22.71 6.59
N GLN A 191 23.78 -22.27 5.35
CA GLN A 191 24.82 -22.77 4.46
C GLN A 191 26.21 -22.20 4.77
N ASP A 192 26.25 -20.93 5.18
CA ASP A 192 27.46 -20.23 5.57
C ASP A 192 27.23 -19.49 6.90
N PRO A 193 27.64 -20.08 8.04
CA PRO A 193 27.52 -19.42 9.33
C PRO A 193 28.25 -18.08 9.41
N GLY A 194 29.25 -17.84 8.56
CA GLY A 194 30.00 -16.58 8.43
C GLY A 194 29.34 -15.54 7.53
N TYR A 195 28.16 -15.83 6.96
CA TYR A 195 27.44 -14.92 6.08
C TYR A 195 27.15 -13.59 6.78
N ASP A 196 27.81 -12.53 6.31
CA ASP A 196 27.65 -11.17 6.84
C ASP A 196 26.32 -10.58 6.37
N LEU A 197 25.32 -10.67 7.24
CA LEU A 197 24.01 -10.07 7.06
C LEU A 197 23.82 -8.97 8.10
N CYS A 198 23.61 -7.74 7.63
CA CYS A 198 23.12 -6.67 8.50
C CYS A 198 21.80 -7.10 9.16
N PRO A 199 21.72 -7.14 10.51
CA PRO A 199 20.56 -7.67 11.23
C PRO A 199 19.24 -7.08 10.78
N ARG A 200 18.20 -7.92 10.66
CA ARG A 200 16.86 -7.49 10.21
C ARG A 200 15.73 -8.06 11.06
N THR A 201 14.76 -7.22 11.37
CA THR A 201 13.47 -7.60 11.92
C THR A 201 12.39 -7.38 10.86
N PHE A 202 11.85 -8.46 10.31
CA PHE A 202 10.74 -8.44 9.35
C PHE A 202 9.41 -8.34 10.10
N ILE A 203 8.67 -7.26 9.88
CA ILE A 203 7.41 -6.96 10.56
C ILE A 203 6.28 -6.94 9.55
N PHE A 204 5.38 -7.90 9.65
CA PHE A 204 4.15 -7.96 8.87
C PHE A 204 2.98 -7.41 9.69
N GLY A 205 2.00 -6.83 9.00
CA GLY A 205 0.73 -6.48 9.62
C GLY A 205 -0.37 -6.31 8.58
N GLY A 206 -1.55 -6.84 8.89
CA GLY A 206 -2.70 -6.73 8.00
C GLY A 206 -3.80 -7.72 8.32
N LYS A 207 -4.92 -7.58 7.63
CA LYS A 207 -6.08 -8.47 7.74
C LYS A 207 -6.37 -9.13 6.40
N ALA A 208 -6.84 -10.38 6.45
CA ALA A 208 -7.43 -11.09 5.32
C ALA A 208 -8.96 -11.01 5.42
N ALA A 209 -9.65 -11.00 4.28
CA ALA A 209 -11.11 -11.11 4.28
C ALA A 209 -11.52 -12.51 4.80
N PRO A 210 -12.65 -12.66 5.53
CA PRO A 210 -13.01 -13.92 6.19
C PRO A 210 -13.06 -15.14 5.24
N GLY A 211 -13.61 -14.95 4.04
CA GLY A 211 -13.73 -15.99 3.00
C GLY A 211 -12.49 -16.15 2.11
N TYR A 212 -11.46 -15.31 2.26
CA TYR A 212 -10.28 -15.37 1.40
C TYR A 212 -9.26 -16.39 1.92
N PHE A 213 -9.50 -17.66 1.57
CA PHE A 213 -8.70 -18.80 2.03
C PHE A 213 -7.19 -18.62 1.77
N MET A 214 -6.80 -18.24 0.54
CA MET A 214 -5.39 -18.08 0.18
C MET A 214 -4.70 -17.00 1.03
N ALA A 215 -5.35 -15.85 1.25
CA ALA A 215 -4.80 -14.81 2.11
C ALA A 215 -4.59 -15.29 3.55
N LYS A 216 -5.48 -16.14 4.08
CA LYS A 216 -5.31 -16.77 5.41
C LYS A 216 -4.16 -17.78 5.43
N ARG A 217 -3.96 -18.54 4.34
CA ARG A 217 -2.79 -19.43 4.20
C ARG A 217 -1.48 -18.65 4.17
N ILE A 218 -1.44 -17.48 3.53
CA ILE A 218 -0.26 -16.60 3.56
C ILE A 218 0.04 -16.11 4.99
N ILE A 219 -0.99 -15.74 5.78
CA ILE A 219 -0.80 -15.40 7.21
C ILE A 219 -0.21 -16.60 7.97
N LYS A 220 -0.77 -17.80 7.77
CA LYS A 220 -0.24 -19.01 8.41
C LYS A 220 1.20 -19.29 7.99
N LEU A 221 1.55 -19.09 6.72
CA LEU A 221 2.90 -19.24 6.19
C LEU A 221 3.87 -18.29 6.92
N ILE A 222 3.56 -16.99 6.99
CA ILE A 222 4.41 -16.00 7.68
C ILE A 222 4.66 -16.42 9.13
N ASN A 223 3.60 -16.77 9.86
CA ASN A 223 3.72 -17.18 11.26
C ASN A 223 4.52 -18.48 11.44
N SER A 224 4.35 -19.45 10.53
CA SER A 224 5.06 -20.74 10.63
C SER A 224 6.55 -20.58 10.32
N VAL A 225 6.90 -19.75 9.32
CA VAL A 225 8.30 -19.39 9.04
C VAL A 225 8.91 -18.63 10.21
N GLY A 226 8.18 -17.67 10.79
CA GLY A 226 8.65 -16.95 11.97
C GLY A 226 8.85 -17.85 13.19
N ALA A 227 7.99 -18.85 13.40
CA ALA A 227 8.16 -19.80 14.49
C ALA A 227 9.46 -20.62 14.37
N VAL A 228 9.89 -20.99 13.16
CA VAL A 228 11.16 -21.68 12.93
C VAL A 228 12.33 -20.71 13.14
N ILE A 229 12.34 -19.60 12.40
CA ILE A 229 13.47 -18.64 12.41
C ILE A 229 13.70 -18.06 13.80
N ASN A 230 12.65 -17.71 14.53
CA ASN A 230 12.80 -17.01 15.81
C ASN A 230 13.39 -17.89 16.93
N HIS A 231 13.38 -19.22 16.78
CA HIS A 231 13.89 -20.19 17.76
C HIS A 231 15.15 -20.92 17.29
N ASP A 232 15.64 -20.65 16.08
CA ASP A 232 16.88 -21.27 15.59
C ASP A 232 18.10 -20.52 16.19
N PRO A 233 18.94 -21.20 16.99
CA PRO A 233 20.12 -20.58 17.62
C PRO A 233 21.11 -20.02 16.60
N ASP A 234 21.16 -20.60 15.39
CA ASP A 234 22.10 -20.17 14.37
C ASP A 234 21.74 -18.79 13.79
N VAL A 235 20.51 -18.31 13.96
CA VAL A 235 20.09 -17.01 13.37
C VAL A 235 19.81 -15.93 14.41
N VAL A 236 20.09 -16.21 15.68
CA VAL A 236 19.96 -15.25 16.80
C VAL A 236 20.74 -13.98 16.50
N GLY A 237 20.11 -12.83 16.74
CA GLY A 237 20.69 -11.52 16.46
C GLY A 237 20.79 -11.13 14.98
N ARG A 238 20.47 -12.03 14.04
CA ARG A 238 20.57 -11.78 12.59
C ARG A 238 19.22 -11.57 11.92
N ILE A 239 18.26 -12.43 12.19
CA ILE A 239 16.91 -12.35 11.61
C ILE A 239 15.85 -12.57 12.67
N LYS A 240 14.83 -11.70 12.70
CA LYS A 240 13.57 -11.91 13.40
C LYS A 240 12.39 -11.72 12.46
N VAL A 241 11.33 -12.49 12.66
CA VAL A 241 10.08 -12.37 11.89
C VAL A 241 8.91 -12.21 12.86
N VAL A 242 8.14 -11.15 12.69
CA VAL A 242 7.00 -10.81 13.54
C VAL A 242 5.78 -10.56 12.67
N PHE A 243 4.67 -11.18 13.02
CA PHE A 243 3.35 -10.79 12.50
C PHE A 243 2.62 -10.00 13.59
N PHE A 244 2.51 -8.70 13.41
CA PHE A 244 1.81 -7.81 14.35
C PHE A 244 0.28 -8.01 14.22
N PRO A 245 -0.39 -8.45 15.30
CA PRO A 245 -1.81 -8.79 15.24
C PRO A 245 -2.68 -7.53 15.12
N ASP A 246 -3.87 -7.71 14.56
CA ASP A 246 -4.91 -6.69 14.48
C ASP A 246 -4.46 -5.32 13.94
N PHE A 247 -3.65 -5.31 12.88
CA PHE A 247 -3.17 -4.06 12.27
C PHE A 247 -4.32 -3.10 11.94
N ASN A 248 -4.30 -1.92 12.56
CA ASN A 248 -5.32 -0.90 12.43
C ASN A 248 -4.75 0.51 12.74
N VAL A 249 -5.59 1.55 12.64
CA VAL A 249 -5.18 2.96 12.81
C VAL A 249 -5.33 3.46 14.26
N LYS A 250 -6.11 2.75 15.08
CA LYS A 250 -6.41 3.08 16.47
C LYS A 250 -5.35 2.52 17.42
#